data_AF-A0A2W6ASU2-F1
#
_entry.id   AF-A0A2W6ASU2-F1
#
_cell.length_a   1.000
_cell.length_b   1.000
_cell.length_c   1.000
_cell.angle_alpha   90.00
_cell.angle_beta   90.00
_cell.angle_gamma   90.00
#
_symmetry.space_group_name_H-M   'P 1'
#
loop_
_entity.id
_entity.type
_entity.pdbx_description
1 polymer ?
#
loop_
_entity_poly.entity_id
_entity_poly.type
_entity_poly.pdbx_seq_one_letter_code
_entity_poly.pdbx_strand_id
1 'polypeptide(L)'
;MSDNAVARVWRNGKWAVSFIFIMLVTLNDPPVASRAGEAARLYPETGHTLAEPFLSYYDAHGGLALFGYPLTEATQQNGYLTQYFERERFEYHPELPGAYRVSLGLLGREQTALWLDQTPFRAAPSTVGGYFVATQHNISADFQDYWTRNGGLALFGYPISEAYLDHGFMVQWFERARFELHPELPPAYRVSLGLLGTEALKTNSGPQYSVGITDQPAAPRRLNFGVSQGGESYEPHFFANVIARGRDLQPRLVRIDNIYSHYNVVNFDAEGKMFYNWSGLDAVVSDIEAMDAQPLMDLSYMPPALTARPGAEGANVSPPRIYDQWEQLVYDTVYHYNIEQRRGIQYWEVWNEPNITDVWHGTQQDYYLLYDASQRG
;
A
#
# COMPACT_ATOMS: atom_id res chain seq x y z
N MET A 1 -42.56 25.06 48.42
CA MET A 1 -42.45 25.85 47.18
C MET A 1 -42.68 24.87 46.04
N SER A 2 -43.84 25.02 45.39
CA SER A 2 -44.35 24.48 44.11
C SER A 2 -43.82 23.13 43.62
N ASP A 3 -44.60 22.04 43.59
CA ASP A 3 -45.82 21.76 42.79
C ASP A 3 -45.57 21.33 41.32
N ASN A 4 -46.27 20.24 40.97
CA ASN A 4 -46.72 19.76 39.64
C ASN A 4 -45.68 19.02 38.76
N ALA A 5 -45.71 17.70 38.53
CA ALA A 5 -46.76 16.71 38.22
C ALA A 5 -47.35 16.78 36.79
N VAL A 6 -47.54 15.57 36.20
CA VAL A 6 -48.48 15.19 35.11
C VAL A 6 -47.97 15.46 33.67
N ALA A 7 -48.06 14.61 32.63
CA ALA A 7 -48.68 13.31 32.28
C ALA A 7 -47.98 12.75 31.00
N ARG A 8 -47.80 11.41 30.82
CA ARG A 8 -48.59 10.49 29.94
C ARG A 8 -48.94 11.07 28.54
N VAL A 9 -48.71 10.41 27.40
CA VAL A 9 -49.45 9.23 26.89
C VAL A 9 -48.73 8.56 25.69
N TRP A 10 -48.44 7.26 25.84
CA TRP A 10 -48.62 6.08 24.96
C TRP A 10 -49.00 6.18 23.45
N ARG A 11 -48.21 5.44 22.64
CA ARG A 11 -48.54 4.28 21.75
C ARG A 11 -48.67 4.40 20.21
N ASN A 12 -48.12 3.34 19.59
CA ASN A 12 -48.41 2.65 18.31
C ASN A 12 -47.65 3.16 17.06
N GLY A 13 -46.87 2.36 16.32
CA GLY A 13 -46.53 0.94 16.44
C GLY A 13 -45.85 0.38 15.16
N LYS A 14 -45.28 -0.83 15.32
CA LYS A 14 -44.91 -1.87 14.32
C LYS A 14 -43.58 -1.67 13.57
N TRP A 15 -42.50 -2.32 14.00
CA TRP A 15 -42.08 -3.72 13.75
C TRP A 15 -41.61 -3.97 12.31
N ALA A 16 -40.29 -4.01 12.12
CA ALA A 16 -39.64 -4.90 11.18
C ALA A 16 -38.41 -5.50 11.88
N VAL A 17 -38.52 -6.81 12.11
CA VAL A 17 -37.55 -7.68 12.73
C VAL A 17 -36.45 -7.93 11.70
N SER A 18 -35.19 -7.64 12.03
CA SER A 18 -34.06 -8.28 11.36
C SER A 18 -33.50 -9.31 12.33
N PHE A 19 -33.82 -10.58 12.04
CA PHE A 19 -33.28 -11.73 12.73
C PHE A 19 -31.76 -11.77 12.50
N ILE A 20 -31.01 -11.58 13.58
CA ILE A 20 -29.64 -12.08 13.67
C ILE A 20 -29.77 -13.60 13.81
N PHE A 21 -29.54 -14.33 12.72
CA PHE A 21 -29.25 -15.75 12.79
C PHE A 21 -27.76 -15.89 13.13
N ILE A 22 -27.45 -15.99 14.42
CA ILE A 22 -26.24 -16.68 14.87
C ILE A 22 -26.53 -18.16 14.69
N MET A 23 -25.98 -18.75 13.63
CA MET A 23 -25.86 -20.21 13.54
C MET A 23 -24.46 -20.57 14.05
N LEU A 24 -24.39 -20.89 15.34
CA LEU A 24 -23.27 -21.64 15.90
C LEU A 24 -23.40 -23.07 15.35
N VAL A 25 -22.67 -23.40 14.30
CA VAL A 25 -22.45 -24.78 13.89
C VAL A 25 -21.05 -25.16 14.34
N THR A 26 -20.97 -25.93 15.41
CA THR A 26 -19.77 -26.70 15.74
C THR A 26 -19.72 -27.89 14.77
N LEU A 27 -18.95 -27.76 13.70
CA LEU A 27 -18.45 -28.89 12.94
C LEU A 27 -16.97 -29.04 13.29
N ASN A 28 -16.69 -29.98 14.18
CA ASN A 28 -15.37 -30.57 14.30
C ASN A 28 -15.12 -31.37 13.01
N ASP A 29 -14.64 -30.69 11.97
CA ASP A 29 -13.88 -31.39 10.94
C ASP A 29 -12.42 -31.46 11.41
N PRO A 30 -11.79 -32.65 11.36
CA PRO A 30 -10.38 -32.75 11.71
C PRO A 30 -9.56 -31.85 10.77
N PRO A 31 -8.41 -31.31 11.23
CA PRO A 31 -7.52 -30.59 10.35
C PRO A 31 -7.19 -31.49 9.17
N VAL A 32 -7.47 -31.03 7.95
CA VAL A 32 -7.03 -31.72 6.75
C VAL A 32 -5.51 -31.66 6.77
N ALA A 33 -4.91 -32.75 7.23
CA ALA A 33 -3.51 -33.03 7.01
C ALA A 33 -3.25 -32.96 5.50
N SER A 34 -2.22 -32.23 5.10
CA SER A 34 -1.76 -32.14 3.71
C SER A 34 -1.67 -33.54 3.11
N ARG A 35 -2.54 -33.86 2.14
CA ARG A 35 -2.34 -35.06 1.33
C ARG A 35 -1.21 -34.79 0.36
N ALA A 36 -0.04 -35.34 0.65
CA ALA A 36 0.99 -35.56 -0.34
C ALA A 36 0.39 -36.41 -1.48
N GLY A 37 0.35 -35.86 -2.71
CA GLY A 37 0.08 -36.64 -3.93
C GLY A 37 -0.93 -36.10 -4.95
N GLU A 38 -1.37 -34.84 -4.92
CA GLU A 38 -2.19 -34.30 -6.02
C GLU A 38 -1.31 -33.86 -7.20
N ALA A 39 -1.64 -34.33 -8.41
CA ALA A 39 -0.88 -34.06 -9.62
C ALA A 39 -0.97 -32.56 -9.99
N ALA A 40 0.11 -31.83 -9.79
CA ALA A 40 0.23 -30.45 -10.26
C ALA A 40 0.48 -30.42 -11.78
N ARG A 41 -0.23 -29.54 -12.49
CA ARG A 41 0.00 -29.26 -13.92
C ARG A 41 1.14 -28.25 -14.04
N LEU A 42 2.23 -28.61 -14.70
CA LEU A 42 3.31 -27.69 -15.04
C LEU A 42 2.93 -26.87 -16.28
N TYR A 43 3.19 -25.56 -16.23
CA TYR A 43 3.09 -24.63 -17.36
C TYR A 43 4.49 -24.21 -17.80
N PRO A 44 5.06 -24.82 -18.86
CA PRO A 44 6.44 -24.56 -19.29
C PRO A 44 6.72 -23.11 -19.66
N GLU A 45 5.71 -22.35 -20.06
CA GLU A 45 5.80 -20.95 -20.48
C GLU A 45 6.28 -20.04 -19.34
N THR A 46 5.92 -20.36 -18.10
CA THR A 46 6.31 -19.60 -16.91
C THR A 46 7.16 -20.40 -15.92
N GLY A 47 7.21 -21.73 -16.08
CA GLY A 47 7.90 -22.64 -15.17
C GLY A 47 7.14 -22.95 -13.88
N HIS A 48 5.91 -22.44 -13.73
CA HIS A 48 5.09 -22.60 -12.54
C HIS A 48 4.10 -23.76 -12.63
N THR A 49 3.68 -24.26 -11.46
CA THR A 49 2.69 -25.34 -11.39
C THR A 49 1.35 -24.86 -10.86
N LEU A 50 0.29 -25.53 -11.32
CA LEU A 50 -1.06 -25.34 -10.81
C LEU A 50 -1.59 -26.66 -10.27
N ALA A 51 -1.98 -26.66 -8.99
CA ALA A 51 -2.52 -27.82 -8.30
C ALA A 51 -3.91 -27.51 -7.74
N GLU A 52 -4.57 -28.52 -7.20
CA GLU A 52 -5.78 -28.32 -6.40
C GLU A 52 -5.48 -27.45 -5.16
N PRO A 53 -6.44 -26.63 -4.69
CA PRO A 53 -7.83 -26.51 -5.17
C PRO A 53 -8.02 -25.60 -6.41
N PHE A 54 -6.95 -24.96 -6.91
CA PHE A 54 -7.05 -23.96 -7.96
C PHE A 54 -7.14 -24.54 -9.37
N LEU A 55 -6.59 -25.73 -9.61
CA LEU A 55 -6.60 -26.38 -10.92
C LEU A 55 -8.02 -26.61 -11.45
N SER A 56 -8.89 -27.25 -10.66
CA SER A 56 -10.28 -27.48 -11.05
C SER A 56 -11.04 -26.17 -11.30
N TYR A 57 -10.78 -25.13 -10.49
CA TYR A 57 -11.41 -23.84 -10.67
C TYR A 57 -10.97 -23.16 -11.96
N TYR A 58 -9.65 -23.15 -12.23
CA TYR A 58 -9.05 -22.57 -13.42
C TYR A 58 -9.66 -23.17 -14.70
N ASP A 59 -9.72 -24.51 -14.79
CA ASP A 59 -10.25 -25.21 -15.95
C ASP A 59 -11.75 -24.96 -16.17
N ALA A 60 -12.51 -24.82 -15.07
CA ALA A 60 -13.96 -24.60 -15.13
C ALA A 60 -14.37 -23.16 -15.49
N HIS A 61 -13.51 -22.16 -15.29
CA HIS A 61 -13.86 -20.74 -15.38
C HIS A 61 -13.11 -19.98 -16.48
N GLY A 62 -12.70 -20.67 -17.55
CA GLY A 62 -12.13 -20.04 -18.75
C GLY A 62 -10.60 -20.14 -18.86
N GLY A 63 -9.93 -20.66 -17.83
CA GLY A 63 -8.51 -21.02 -17.83
C GLY A 63 -7.62 -19.93 -18.42
N LEU A 64 -6.78 -20.32 -19.39
CA LEU A 64 -5.77 -19.45 -19.99
C LEU A 64 -6.36 -18.18 -20.60
N ALA A 65 -7.54 -18.26 -21.21
CA ALA A 65 -8.15 -17.12 -21.89
C ALA A 65 -8.57 -16.02 -20.91
N LEU A 66 -8.92 -16.38 -19.68
CA LEU A 66 -9.40 -15.43 -18.68
C LEU A 66 -8.31 -15.06 -17.67
N PHE A 67 -7.60 -16.05 -17.13
CA PHE A 67 -6.65 -15.84 -16.03
C PHE A 67 -5.20 -15.67 -16.49
N GLY A 68 -4.88 -16.18 -17.69
CA GLY A 68 -3.49 -16.29 -18.16
C GLY A 68 -2.72 -17.42 -17.49
N TYR A 69 -1.39 -17.40 -17.63
CA TYR A 69 -0.51 -18.39 -17.01
C TYR A 69 -0.33 -18.15 -15.50
N PRO A 70 -0.09 -19.21 -14.70
CA PRO A 70 0.35 -19.05 -13.32
C PRO A 70 1.73 -18.37 -13.28
N LEU A 71 1.91 -17.43 -12.35
CA LEU A 71 3.14 -16.64 -12.16
C LEU A 71 3.87 -16.95 -10.85
N THR A 72 3.28 -17.79 -10.00
CA THR A 72 3.79 -18.17 -8.68
C THR A 72 3.34 -19.59 -8.36
N GLU A 73 3.93 -20.22 -7.35
CA GLU A 73 3.32 -21.38 -6.69
C GLU A 73 2.26 -20.92 -5.68
N ALA A 74 1.32 -21.81 -5.34
CA ALA A 74 0.34 -21.51 -4.30
C ALA A 74 1.02 -21.42 -2.92
N THR A 75 0.82 -20.28 -2.23
CA THR A 75 1.44 -19.99 -0.93
C THR A 75 0.43 -19.39 0.03
N GLN A 76 0.65 -19.52 1.35
CA GLN A 76 -0.23 -18.91 2.34
C GLN A 76 0.03 -17.40 2.43
N GLN A 77 -0.99 -16.59 2.20
CA GLN A 77 -0.95 -15.13 2.32
C GLN A 77 -2.22 -14.63 3.02
N ASN A 78 -2.07 -13.77 4.04
CA ASN A 78 -3.19 -13.21 4.81
C ASN A 78 -4.20 -14.25 5.34
N GLY A 79 -3.74 -15.47 5.62
CA GLY A 79 -4.58 -16.57 6.14
C GLY A 79 -5.25 -17.44 5.07
N TYR A 80 -5.05 -17.14 3.79
CA TYR A 80 -5.62 -17.89 2.67
C TYR A 80 -4.52 -18.50 1.81
N LEU A 81 -4.80 -19.66 1.21
CA LEU A 81 -3.93 -20.18 0.15
C LEU A 81 -4.14 -19.27 -1.05
N THR A 82 -3.06 -18.77 -1.64
CA THR A 82 -3.09 -17.73 -2.67
C THR A 82 -2.13 -18.08 -3.79
N GLN A 83 -2.56 -17.86 -5.04
CA GLN A 83 -1.71 -18.00 -6.22
C GLN A 83 -2.00 -16.89 -7.23
N TYR A 84 -0.95 -16.29 -7.77
CA TYR A 84 -1.02 -15.26 -8.79
C TYR A 84 -0.92 -15.86 -10.19
N PHE A 85 -1.75 -15.33 -11.08
CA PHE A 85 -1.77 -15.57 -12.52
C PHE A 85 -1.49 -14.25 -13.24
N GLU A 86 -1.34 -14.26 -14.56
CA GLU A 86 -1.06 -13.03 -15.31
C GLU A 86 -2.10 -11.92 -15.09
N ARG A 87 -3.38 -12.30 -15.00
CA ARG A 87 -4.51 -11.37 -14.94
C ARG A 87 -5.18 -11.30 -13.58
N GLU A 88 -5.03 -12.32 -12.74
CA GLU A 88 -5.84 -12.49 -11.52
C GLU A 88 -5.05 -13.08 -10.36
N ARG A 89 -5.59 -12.95 -9.15
CA ARG A 89 -5.12 -13.62 -7.93
C ARG A 89 -6.22 -14.55 -7.41
N PHE A 90 -5.91 -15.84 -7.25
CA PHE A 90 -6.86 -16.78 -6.65
C PHE A 90 -6.62 -16.87 -5.14
N GLU A 91 -7.70 -16.96 -4.38
CA GLU A 91 -7.71 -17.11 -2.93
C GLU A 91 -8.62 -18.29 -2.55
N TYR A 92 -8.11 -19.18 -1.69
CA TYR A 92 -8.87 -20.30 -1.17
C TYR A 92 -9.44 -19.99 0.22
N HIS A 93 -10.76 -19.93 0.30
CA HIS A 93 -11.57 -19.67 1.48
C HIS A 93 -12.25 -20.97 1.93
N PRO A 94 -11.61 -21.80 2.78
CA PRO A 94 -12.17 -23.08 3.23
C PRO A 94 -13.51 -22.93 3.98
N GLU A 95 -13.75 -21.76 4.57
CA GLU A 95 -14.97 -21.38 5.27
C GLU A 95 -16.18 -21.22 4.34
N LEU A 96 -15.97 -21.00 3.04
CA LEU A 96 -17.05 -20.83 2.08
C LEU A 96 -17.57 -22.19 1.55
N PRO A 97 -18.84 -22.27 1.11
CA PRO A 97 -19.39 -23.51 0.60
C PRO A 97 -19.04 -23.76 -0.88
N GLY A 98 -18.64 -24.99 -1.20
CA GLY A 98 -18.58 -25.50 -2.58
C GLY A 98 -17.68 -24.67 -3.52
N ALA A 99 -18.24 -24.25 -4.66
CA ALA A 99 -17.51 -23.53 -5.71
C ALA A 99 -17.02 -22.12 -5.29
N TYR A 100 -17.57 -21.55 -4.20
CA TYR A 100 -17.14 -20.25 -3.68
C TYR A 100 -15.84 -20.33 -2.87
N ARG A 101 -15.34 -21.54 -2.59
CA ARG A 101 -14.09 -21.73 -1.88
C ARG A 101 -12.89 -21.18 -2.64
N VAL A 102 -12.95 -21.11 -3.97
CA VAL A 102 -11.95 -20.36 -4.75
C VAL A 102 -12.62 -19.07 -5.20
N SER A 103 -12.03 -17.95 -4.80
CA SER A 103 -12.48 -16.61 -5.15
C SER A 103 -11.33 -15.84 -5.79
N LEU A 104 -11.65 -14.87 -6.65
CA LEU A 104 -10.65 -13.92 -7.14
C LEU A 104 -10.48 -12.79 -6.15
N GLY A 105 -9.23 -12.43 -5.89
CA GLY A 105 -8.83 -11.28 -5.10
C GLY A 105 -9.33 -9.97 -5.72
N LEU A 106 -9.46 -8.93 -4.90
CA LEU A 106 -10.02 -7.65 -5.31
C LEU A 106 -8.97 -6.76 -6.00
N LEU A 107 -8.19 -7.33 -6.94
CA LEU A 107 -7.05 -6.65 -7.55
C LEU A 107 -7.43 -5.31 -8.20
N GLY A 108 -8.62 -5.22 -8.78
CA GLY A 108 -9.15 -3.97 -9.30
C GLY A 108 -9.31 -2.90 -8.21
N ARG A 109 -9.96 -3.23 -7.09
CA ARG A 109 -10.08 -2.30 -5.95
C ARG A 109 -8.72 -1.95 -5.34
N GLU A 110 -7.83 -2.93 -5.22
CA GLU A 110 -6.50 -2.74 -4.65
C GLU A 110 -5.68 -1.75 -5.50
N GLN A 111 -5.68 -1.93 -6.82
CA GLN A 111 -4.93 -1.09 -7.74
C GLN A 111 -5.51 0.33 -7.84
N THR A 112 -6.84 0.47 -7.74
CA THR A 112 -7.53 1.76 -7.89
C THR A 112 -7.81 2.46 -6.57
N ALA A 113 -7.32 1.94 -5.44
CA ALA A 113 -7.67 2.43 -4.10
C ALA A 113 -7.38 3.93 -3.90
N LEU A 114 -6.36 4.45 -4.60
CA LEU A 114 -5.93 5.85 -4.54
C LEU A 114 -6.53 6.73 -5.64
N TRP A 115 -7.38 6.17 -6.50
CA TRP A 115 -7.90 6.87 -7.69
C TRP A 115 -9.37 7.25 -7.54
N LEU A 116 -9.98 7.00 -6.37
CA LEU A 116 -11.41 7.23 -6.12
C LEU A 116 -11.86 8.68 -6.39
N ASP A 117 -10.95 9.64 -6.23
CA ASP A 117 -11.21 11.06 -6.52
C ASP A 117 -10.98 11.44 -7.99
N GLN A 118 -10.48 10.54 -8.84
CA GLN A 118 -10.34 10.79 -10.27
C GLN A 118 -11.69 10.62 -10.97
N THR A 119 -11.94 11.43 -12.00
CA THR A 119 -13.22 11.50 -12.71
C THR A 119 -13.87 10.14 -13.03
N PRO A 120 -13.17 9.15 -13.63
CA PRO A 120 -13.82 7.88 -13.95
C PRO A 120 -14.20 7.05 -12.72
N PHE A 121 -13.57 7.24 -11.56
CA PHE A 121 -13.83 6.47 -10.33
C PHE A 121 -14.80 7.15 -9.36
N ARG A 122 -15.32 8.33 -9.74
CA ARG A 122 -16.39 9.00 -8.99
C ARG A 122 -17.75 8.43 -9.38
N ALA A 123 -18.68 8.42 -8.43
CA ALA A 123 -20.06 8.05 -8.66
C ALA A 123 -20.66 8.78 -9.88
N ALA A 124 -21.34 8.03 -10.73
CA ALA A 124 -21.91 8.53 -11.98
C ALA A 124 -23.45 8.51 -11.94
N PRO A 125 -24.12 9.38 -12.71
CA PRO A 125 -25.57 9.28 -12.90
C PRO A 125 -25.97 7.92 -13.47
N SER A 126 -27.13 7.41 -13.04
CA SER A 126 -27.67 6.15 -13.53
C SER A 126 -27.97 6.20 -15.02
N THR A 127 -27.43 5.24 -15.76
CA THR A 127 -27.85 4.93 -17.12
C THR A 127 -28.83 3.75 -17.14
N VAL A 128 -29.72 3.72 -18.14
CA VAL A 128 -30.70 2.65 -18.27
C VAL A 128 -30.00 1.33 -18.62
N GLY A 129 -30.17 0.31 -17.78
CA GLY A 129 -29.74 -1.05 -18.07
C GLY A 129 -28.28 -1.38 -17.73
N GLY A 130 -27.51 -0.43 -17.19
CA GLY A 130 -26.10 -0.65 -16.84
C GLY A 130 -25.67 -0.18 -15.44
N TYR A 131 -26.55 0.46 -14.66
CA TYR A 131 -26.19 1.07 -13.38
C TYR A 131 -26.26 0.10 -12.19
N PHE A 132 -25.22 0.13 -11.34
CA PHE A 132 -25.13 -0.65 -10.12
C PHE A 132 -25.20 0.26 -8.89
N VAL A 133 -26.28 0.12 -8.12
CA VAL A 133 -26.51 0.92 -6.90
C VAL A 133 -25.42 0.70 -5.84
N ALA A 134 -24.86 -0.51 -5.78
CA ALA A 134 -23.85 -0.88 -4.78
C ALA A 134 -22.56 -0.06 -4.87
N THR A 135 -22.16 0.32 -6.09
CA THR A 135 -20.92 1.08 -6.34
C THR A 135 -21.18 2.46 -6.95
N GLN A 136 -22.41 2.75 -7.37
CA GLN A 136 -22.81 3.98 -8.06
C GLN A 136 -22.09 4.18 -9.41
N HIS A 137 -21.82 3.06 -10.10
CA HIS A 137 -21.17 3.04 -11.41
C HIS A 137 -22.01 2.30 -12.45
N ASN A 138 -21.78 2.64 -13.71
CA ASN A 138 -22.39 1.98 -14.86
C ASN A 138 -21.41 1.00 -15.49
N ILE A 139 -21.89 -0.11 -16.05
CA ILE A 139 -21.14 -0.89 -17.03
C ILE A 139 -21.32 -0.29 -18.43
N SER A 140 -20.23 -0.08 -19.16
CA SER A 140 -20.30 0.40 -20.55
C SER A 140 -20.92 -0.65 -21.46
N ALA A 141 -21.64 -0.21 -22.49
CA ALA A 141 -22.18 -1.07 -23.54
C ALA A 141 -21.08 -1.89 -24.25
N ASP A 142 -19.86 -1.35 -24.33
CA ASP A 142 -18.70 -2.03 -24.93
C ASP A 142 -18.28 -3.28 -24.13
N PHE A 143 -18.59 -3.32 -22.83
CA PHE A 143 -18.14 -4.35 -21.89
C PHE A 143 -19.27 -5.22 -21.34
N GLN A 144 -20.53 -4.79 -21.45
CA GLN A 144 -21.67 -5.46 -20.83
C GLN A 144 -21.87 -6.89 -21.32
N ASP A 145 -21.75 -7.13 -22.62
CA ASP A 145 -21.85 -8.46 -23.23
C ASP A 145 -20.76 -9.40 -22.73
N TYR A 146 -19.52 -8.90 -22.67
CA TYR A 146 -18.37 -9.68 -22.20
C TYR A 146 -18.50 -10.02 -20.72
N TRP A 147 -18.81 -9.03 -19.88
CA TRP A 147 -19.02 -9.23 -18.44
C TRP A 147 -20.08 -10.29 -18.19
N THR A 148 -21.23 -10.19 -18.87
CA THR A 148 -22.36 -11.13 -18.68
C THR A 148 -22.00 -12.56 -19.11
N ARG A 149 -21.29 -12.72 -20.24
CA ARG A 149 -20.96 -14.06 -20.78
C ARG A 149 -19.84 -14.76 -20.03
N ASN A 150 -18.92 -14.01 -19.40
CA ASN A 150 -17.69 -14.56 -18.82
C ASN A 150 -17.70 -14.59 -17.28
N GLY A 151 -18.89 -14.68 -16.65
CA GLY A 151 -19.02 -14.91 -15.20
C GLY A 151 -19.57 -13.74 -14.40
N GLY A 152 -19.66 -12.56 -15.00
CA GLY A 152 -20.32 -11.37 -14.45
C GLY A 152 -19.89 -11.05 -13.02
N LEU A 153 -20.88 -10.86 -12.14
CA LEU A 153 -20.65 -10.45 -10.77
C LEU A 153 -19.76 -11.43 -9.99
N ALA A 154 -19.89 -12.73 -10.27
CA ALA A 154 -19.16 -13.76 -9.54
C ALA A 154 -17.65 -13.75 -9.82
N LEU A 155 -17.25 -13.41 -11.05
CA LEU A 155 -15.84 -13.34 -11.43
C LEU A 155 -15.28 -11.92 -11.34
N PHE A 156 -15.95 -10.92 -11.92
CA PHE A 156 -15.37 -9.58 -12.04
C PHE A 156 -15.77 -8.63 -10.91
N GLY A 157 -16.88 -8.92 -10.22
CA GLY A 157 -17.49 -8.00 -9.27
C GLY A 157 -18.23 -6.84 -9.94
N TYR A 158 -18.54 -5.83 -9.14
CA TYR A 158 -19.20 -4.60 -9.60
C TYR A 158 -18.23 -3.70 -10.39
N PRO A 159 -18.74 -2.85 -11.32
CA PRO A 159 -17.92 -1.77 -11.87
C PRO A 159 -17.56 -0.79 -10.74
N ILE A 160 -16.31 -0.31 -10.76
CA ILE A 160 -15.78 0.69 -9.81
C ILE A 160 -15.25 1.94 -10.52
N SER A 161 -15.40 1.98 -11.85
CA SER A 161 -15.19 3.16 -12.67
C SER A 161 -16.22 3.21 -13.79
N GLU A 162 -16.45 4.39 -14.36
CA GLU A 162 -16.98 4.52 -15.71
C GLU A 162 -15.92 4.08 -16.74
N ALA A 163 -16.34 3.79 -17.97
CA ALA A 163 -15.41 3.51 -19.05
C ALA A 163 -14.74 4.79 -19.55
N TYR A 164 -13.43 4.76 -19.77
CA TYR A 164 -12.66 5.90 -20.25
C TYR A 164 -11.53 5.46 -21.17
N LEU A 165 -11.01 6.40 -21.97
CA LEU A 165 -9.86 6.13 -22.83
C LEU A 165 -8.57 6.22 -22.01
N ASP A 166 -7.78 5.15 -22.02
CA ASP A 166 -6.47 5.07 -21.38
C ASP A 166 -5.44 4.49 -22.34
N HIS A 167 -4.35 5.22 -22.60
CA HIS A 167 -3.29 4.83 -23.53
C HIS A 167 -3.75 4.31 -24.91
N GLY A 168 -4.90 4.79 -25.41
CA GLY A 168 -5.47 4.42 -26.70
C GLY A 168 -6.47 3.26 -26.66
N PHE A 169 -6.71 2.66 -25.50
CA PHE A 169 -7.70 1.60 -25.29
C PHE A 169 -8.88 2.16 -24.50
N MET A 170 -10.10 1.74 -24.84
CA MET A 170 -11.22 1.94 -23.93
C MET A 170 -11.01 0.99 -22.77
N VAL A 171 -11.05 1.49 -21.53
CA VAL A 171 -10.84 0.69 -20.33
C VAL A 171 -11.96 0.90 -19.34
N GLN A 172 -12.25 -0.12 -18.53
CA GLN A 172 -13.15 -0.01 -17.40
C GLN A 172 -12.70 -0.91 -16.25
N TRP A 173 -12.76 -0.39 -15.03
CA TRP A 173 -12.38 -1.12 -13.83
C TRP A 173 -13.58 -1.74 -13.14
N PHE A 174 -13.37 -2.95 -12.67
CA PHE A 174 -14.27 -3.73 -11.83
C PHE A 174 -13.55 -4.08 -10.54
N GLU A 175 -14.28 -4.60 -9.55
CA GLU A 175 -13.68 -4.90 -8.25
C GLU A 175 -12.49 -5.88 -8.32
N ARG A 176 -12.51 -6.79 -9.30
CA ARG A 176 -11.52 -7.86 -9.45
C ARG A 176 -10.68 -7.73 -10.72
N ALA A 177 -11.19 -7.04 -11.75
CA ALA A 177 -10.56 -7.01 -13.07
C ALA A 177 -10.50 -5.60 -13.69
N ARG A 178 -9.59 -5.42 -14.65
CA ARG A 178 -9.60 -4.29 -15.60
C ARG A 178 -9.91 -4.83 -16.98
N PHE A 179 -10.96 -4.30 -17.63
CA PHE A 179 -11.27 -4.65 -19.02
C PHE A 179 -10.62 -3.66 -19.96
N GLU A 180 -10.06 -4.17 -21.05
CA GLU A 180 -9.41 -3.41 -22.12
C GLU A 180 -10.06 -3.79 -23.45
N LEU A 181 -10.54 -2.79 -24.18
CA LEU A 181 -11.09 -2.97 -25.53
C LEU A 181 -10.00 -2.77 -26.58
N HIS A 182 -9.80 -3.81 -27.38
CA HIS A 182 -8.86 -3.93 -28.50
C HIS A 182 -9.65 -4.00 -29.82
N PRO A 183 -9.99 -2.86 -30.46
CA PRO A 183 -10.83 -2.82 -31.66
C PRO A 183 -10.22 -3.55 -32.87
N GLU A 184 -8.90 -3.69 -32.88
CA GLU A 184 -8.11 -4.39 -33.89
C GLU A 184 -8.31 -5.91 -33.87
N LEU A 185 -8.77 -6.47 -32.75
CA LEU A 185 -8.99 -7.91 -32.62
C LEU A 185 -10.36 -8.35 -33.18
N PRO A 186 -10.51 -9.64 -33.56
CA PRO A 186 -11.80 -10.19 -33.96
C PRO A 186 -12.84 -10.00 -32.85
N PRO A 187 -14.14 -9.82 -33.16
CA PRO A 187 -15.19 -9.51 -32.18
C PRO A 187 -15.19 -10.38 -30.92
N ALA A 188 -14.87 -11.66 -31.03
CA ALA A 188 -14.82 -12.60 -29.90
C ALA A 188 -13.68 -12.33 -28.89
N TYR A 189 -12.64 -11.58 -29.29
CA TYR A 189 -11.43 -11.33 -28.51
C TYR A 189 -11.17 -9.85 -28.26
N ARG A 190 -12.13 -8.97 -28.63
CA ARG A 190 -11.94 -7.52 -28.49
C ARG A 190 -11.84 -7.07 -27.04
N VAL A 191 -12.48 -7.77 -26.11
CA VAL A 191 -12.34 -7.45 -24.69
C VAL A 191 -11.37 -8.44 -24.08
N SER A 192 -10.30 -7.93 -23.49
CA SER A 192 -9.31 -8.68 -22.74
C SER A 192 -9.21 -8.14 -21.32
N LEU A 193 -8.77 -8.97 -20.38
CA LEU A 193 -8.42 -8.47 -19.05
C LEU A 193 -6.97 -7.96 -19.04
N GLY A 194 -6.77 -6.82 -18.38
CA GLY A 194 -5.46 -6.30 -18.05
C GLY A 194 -4.67 -7.27 -17.16
N LEU A 195 -3.35 -7.14 -17.17
CA LEU A 195 -2.43 -8.07 -16.50
C LEU A 195 -2.31 -7.75 -14.99
N LEU A 196 -3.45 -7.62 -14.29
CA LEU A 196 -3.47 -7.14 -12.92
C LEU A 196 -2.70 -8.04 -11.95
N GLY A 197 -2.65 -9.35 -12.17
CA GLY A 197 -1.83 -10.24 -11.35
C GLY A 197 -0.32 -10.03 -11.57
N THR A 198 0.09 -9.74 -12.81
CA THR A 198 1.46 -9.33 -13.13
C THR A 198 1.81 -7.97 -12.52
N GLU A 199 0.90 -7.00 -12.62
CA GLU A 199 1.05 -5.65 -12.06
C GLU A 199 1.14 -5.72 -10.52
N ALA A 200 0.25 -6.48 -9.88
CA ALA A 200 0.25 -6.70 -8.44
C ALA A 200 1.54 -7.38 -7.97
N LEU A 201 2.05 -8.36 -8.71
CA LEU A 201 3.35 -8.94 -8.40
C LEU A 201 4.48 -7.93 -8.55
N LYS A 202 4.48 -7.05 -9.56
CA LYS A 202 5.50 -6.00 -9.72
C LYS A 202 5.44 -4.96 -8.59
N THR A 203 4.25 -4.55 -8.18
CA THR A 203 4.04 -3.68 -7.00
C THR A 203 4.48 -4.39 -5.72
N ASN A 204 4.20 -5.69 -5.59
CA ASN A 204 4.69 -6.56 -4.51
C ASN A 204 6.13 -7.09 -4.72
N SER A 205 6.82 -6.67 -5.81
CA SER A 205 8.24 -6.96 -6.11
C SER A 205 9.14 -5.81 -5.67
N GLY A 206 8.59 -4.80 -4.98
CA GLY A 206 9.38 -4.10 -3.96
C GLY A 206 10.04 -5.14 -3.05
N PRO A 207 11.23 -4.87 -2.48
CA PRO A 207 12.01 -5.89 -1.79
C PRO A 207 11.13 -6.65 -0.79
N GLN A 208 11.03 -7.98 -0.93
CA GLN A 208 10.41 -8.80 0.11
C GLN A 208 11.29 -8.74 1.34
N TYR A 209 10.87 -7.94 2.33
CA TYR A 209 11.50 -7.92 3.64
C TYR A 209 10.91 -9.05 4.49
N SER A 210 11.65 -10.14 4.67
CA SER A 210 11.37 -11.08 5.75
C SER A 210 11.94 -10.52 7.05
N VAL A 211 11.10 -9.99 7.93
CA VAL A 211 11.50 -9.73 9.32
C VAL A 211 11.53 -11.06 10.06
N GLY A 212 12.71 -11.68 10.13
CA GLY A 212 12.93 -12.79 11.05
C GLY A 212 13.06 -12.24 12.46
N ILE A 213 12.03 -12.39 13.29
CA ILE A 213 12.22 -12.29 14.74
C ILE A 213 12.93 -13.58 15.15
N THR A 214 14.24 -13.50 15.35
CA THR A 214 14.99 -14.59 15.94
C THR A 214 14.93 -14.45 17.45
N ASP A 215 14.40 -15.46 18.16
CA ASP A 215 14.56 -15.58 19.62
C ASP A 215 16.01 -15.86 20.04
N GLN A 216 16.94 -15.83 19.08
CA GLN A 216 18.37 -15.93 19.31
C GLN A 216 19.01 -14.53 19.26
N PRO A 217 19.82 -14.14 20.25
CA PRO A 217 20.62 -12.93 20.14
C PRO A 217 21.55 -13.06 18.93
N ALA A 218 21.69 -11.96 18.18
CA ALA A 218 22.62 -11.89 17.06
C ALA A 218 24.00 -12.40 17.47
N ALA A 219 24.63 -13.23 16.63
CA ALA A 219 25.94 -13.78 16.92
C ALA A 219 26.95 -12.65 17.25
N PRO A 220 27.87 -12.84 18.21
CA PRO A 220 28.77 -11.80 18.74
C PRO A 220 29.89 -11.36 17.77
N ARG A 221 29.59 -11.26 16.48
CA ARG A 221 30.48 -10.61 15.50
C ARG A 221 29.85 -9.30 15.06
N ARG A 222 30.21 -8.25 15.80
CA ARG A 222 29.98 -6.82 15.51
C ARG A 222 28.54 -6.35 15.73
N LEU A 223 28.10 -6.30 16.99
CA LEU A 223 27.27 -5.15 17.38
C LEU A 223 28.17 -3.91 17.22
N ASN A 224 28.10 -3.27 16.04
CA ASN A 224 28.70 -1.97 15.81
C ASN A 224 28.03 -1.01 16.78
N PHE A 225 28.80 -0.35 17.65
CA PHE A 225 28.26 0.65 18.57
C PHE A 225 27.67 1.79 17.73
N GLY A 226 26.35 1.79 17.56
CA GLY A 226 25.58 2.90 17.03
C GLY A 226 25.04 3.67 18.23
N VAL A 227 25.31 4.96 18.30
CA VAL A 227 24.62 5.83 19.25
C VAL A 227 23.37 6.37 18.57
N SER A 228 22.24 6.30 19.27
CA SER A 228 20.94 6.70 18.77
C SER A 228 20.26 7.62 19.78
N GLN A 229 19.58 8.63 19.23
CA GLN A 229 18.79 9.71 19.82
C GLN A 229 19.51 11.06 19.74
N GLY A 230 19.33 11.75 18.61
CA GLY A 230 19.83 13.08 18.30
C GLY A 230 19.08 13.64 17.10
N GLY A 231 18.80 14.93 17.09
CA GLY A 231 17.91 15.56 16.10
C GLY A 231 16.81 16.42 16.74
N GLU A 232 16.41 16.08 17.98
CA GLU A 232 15.41 16.81 18.77
C GLU A 232 15.93 18.14 19.36
N SER A 233 16.79 18.85 18.62
CA SER A 233 17.35 20.13 19.01
C SER A 233 17.26 21.13 17.85
N TYR A 234 16.81 22.35 18.16
CA TYR A 234 16.89 23.47 17.22
C TYR A 234 18.32 24.06 17.13
N GLU A 235 19.21 23.73 18.07
CA GLU A 235 20.61 24.16 18.09
C GLU A 235 21.43 23.22 17.21
N PRO A 236 21.95 23.63 16.04
CA PRO A 236 22.60 22.72 15.09
C PRO A 236 23.95 22.14 15.55
N HIS A 237 24.55 22.70 16.59
CA HIS A 237 25.80 22.23 17.20
C HIS A 237 25.59 21.51 18.54
N PHE A 238 24.44 20.87 18.72
CA PHE A 238 24.10 20.16 19.97
C PHE A 238 25.07 19.01 20.31
N PHE A 239 25.86 18.56 19.33
CA PHE A 239 26.91 17.57 19.52
C PHE A 239 28.28 18.15 19.92
N ALA A 240 28.49 19.46 19.76
CA ALA A 240 29.82 20.07 19.88
C ALA A 240 30.52 19.79 21.23
N ASN A 241 29.75 19.71 22.33
CA ASN A 241 30.27 19.44 23.67
C ASN A 241 30.57 17.96 23.95
N VAL A 242 30.09 17.05 23.09
CA VAL A 242 30.29 15.60 23.23
C VAL A 242 31.21 15.01 22.18
N ILE A 243 31.66 15.77 21.17
CA ILE A 243 32.54 15.27 20.08
C ILE A 243 33.74 14.49 20.62
N ALA A 244 34.46 15.03 21.61
CA ALA A 244 35.64 14.37 22.18
C ALA A 244 35.30 13.01 22.82
N ARG A 245 34.20 12.95 23.58
CA ARG A 245 33.72 11.70 24.20
C ARG A 245 33.17 10.73 23.14
N GLY A 246 32.56 11.26 22.08
CA GLY A 246 32.11 10.49 20.92
C GLY A 246 33.27 9.76 20.25
N ARG A 247 34.37 10.46 19.96
CA ARG A 247 35.60 9.83 19.41
C ARG A 247 36.13 8.71 20.30
N ASP A 248 36.14 8.92 21.62
CA ASP A 248 36.62 7.90 22.57
C ASP A 248 35.77 6.61 22.52
N LEU A 249 34.48 6.71 22.20
CA LEU A 249 33.58 5.57 22.03
C LEU A 249 33.76 4.86 20.68
N GLN A 250 34.39 5.52 19.71
CA GLN A 250 34.58 5.05 18.34
C GLN A 250 33.28 4.52 17.69
N PRO A 251 32.16 5.27 17.75
CA PRO A 251 30.92 4.82 17.13
C PRO A 251 31.11 4.75 15.62
N ARG A 252 30.64 3.65 15.02
CA ARG A 252 30.68 3.53 13.55
C ARG A 252 29.60 4.39 12.91
N LEU A 253 28.45 4.49 13.58
CA LEU A 253 27.27 5.20 13.11
C LEU A 253 26.71 6.08 14.22
N VAL A 254 26.26 7.27 13.84
CA VAL A 254 25.37 8.10 14.65
C VAL A 254 24.08 8.24 13.89
N ARG A 255 22.99 7.72 14.46
CA ARG A 255 21.63 7.90 13.91
C ARG A 255 21.11 9.26 14.33
N ILE A 256 20.62 10.04 13.37
CA ILE A 256 19.89 11.28 13.64
C ILE A 256 18.51 11.28 12.98
N ASP A 257 17.50 11.62 13.76
CA ASP A 257 16.14 11.90 13.31
C ASP A 257 15.92 13.40 13.16
N ASN A 258 14.72 13.77 12.73
CA ASN A 258 14.27 15.15 12.72
C ASN A 258 15.12 16.11 11.86
N ILE A 259 15.73 15.59 10.80
CA ILE A 259 16.61 16.31 9.88
C ILE A 259 15.91 17.43 9.09
N TYR A 260 14.59 17.46 9.01
CA TYR A 260 13.86 18.50 8.27
C TYR A 260 13.11 19.52 9.14
N SER A 261 12.45 19.09 10.22
CA SER A 261 11.50 19.96 10.92
C SER A 261 12.14 21.00 11.84
N HIS A 262 13.37 20.75 12.33
CA HIS A 262 14.08 21.68 13.22
C HIS A 262 15.02 22.66 12.50
N TYR A 263 15.55 22.31 11.32
CA TYR A 263 16.56 23.13 10.63
C TYR A 263 15.99 23.99 9.50
N ASN A 264 14.66 23.99 9.31
CA ASN A 264 13.96 24.74 8.28
C ASN A 264 14.57 24.54 6.88
N VAL A 265 14.85 23.27 6.55
CA VAL A 265 15.65 22.87 5.39
C VAL A 265 15.02 23.31 4.07
N VAL A 266 13.69 23.30 3.97
CA VAL A 266 12.96 23.57 2.73
C VAL A 266 11.88 24.61 2.92
N ASN A 267 11.80 25.53 1.96
CA ASN A 267 10.78 26.58 1.87
C ASN A 267 10.38 26.79 0.41
N PHE A 268 9.33 27.58 0.18
CA PHE A 268 8.86 27.95 -1.15
C PHE A 268 9.08 29.44 -1.41
N ASP A 269 9.52 29.79 -2.62
CA ASP A 269 9.56 31.17 -3.08
C ASP A 269 8.16 31.69 -3.49
N ALA A 270 8.08 32.93 -3.97
CA ALA A 270 6.82 33.57 -4.34
C ALA A 270 6.15 32.89 -5.56
N GLU A 271 6.94 32.20 -6.37
CA GLU A 271 6.52 31.45 -7.56
C GLU A 271 6.15 30.00 -7.24
N GLY A 272 6.31 29.56 -5.98
CA GLY A 272 5.98 28.21 -5.53
C GLY A 272 7.05 27.17 -5.85
N LYS A 273 8.29 27.60 -6.13
CA LYS A 273 9.44 26.71 -6.30
C LYS A 273 10.12 26.47 -4.96
N MET A 274 10.53 25.23 -4.70
CA MET A 274 11.29 24.89 -3.50
C MET A 274 12.70 25.48 -3.55
N PHE A 275 13.13 26.02 -2.42
CA PHE A 275 14.52 26.38 -2.16
C PHE A 275 14.95 25.85 -0.79
N TYR A 276 16.26 25.65 -0.65
CA TYR A 276 16.83 24.94 0.47
C TYR A 276 17.81 25.77 1.29
N ASN A 277 17.79 25.60 2.60
CA ASN A 277 18.79 26.10 3.53
C ASN A 277 19.39 24.94 4.33
N TRP A 278 20.50 24.40 3.83
CA TRP A 278 21.17 23.24 4.42
C TRP A 278 22.04 23.57 5.64
N SER A 279 22.30 24.85 5.93
CA SER A 279 23.32 25.27 6.89
C SER A 279 23.19 24.65 8.28
N GLY A 280 21.97 24.53 8.80
CA GLY A 280 21.71 23.88 10.09
C GLY A 280 22.01 22.38 10.03
N LEU A 281 21.44 21.67 9.06
CA LEU A 281 21.66 20.22 8.94
C LEU A 281 23.12 19.88 8.65
N ASP A 282 23.81 20.70 7.86
CA ASP A 282 25.24 20.58 7.56
C ASP A 282 26.11 20.66 8.81
N ALA A 283 25.76 21.53 9.76
CA ALA A 283 26.46 21.63 11.03
C ALA A 283 26.34 20.33 11.84
N VAL A 284 25.13 19.75 11.92
CA VAL A 284 24.89 18.48 12.61
C VAL A 284 25.68 17.34 11.98
N VAL A 285 25.63 17.21 10.65
CA VAL A 285 26.37 16.16 9.92
C VAL A 285 27.88 16.34 10.11
N SER A 286 28.36 17.58 10.12
CA SER A 286 29.79 17.87 10.35
C SER A 286 30.23 17.53 11.77
N ASP A 287 29.38 17.74 12.78
CA ASP A 287 29.68 17.35 14.16
C ASP A 287 29.74 15.82 14.31
N ILE A 288 28.89 15.07 13.60
CA ILE A 288 28.93 13.60 13.55
C ILE A 288 30.23 13.10 12.93
N GLU A 289 30.61 13.66 11.77
CA GLU A 289 31.87 13.33 11.10
C GLU A 289 33.07 13.71 11.97
N ALA A 290 32.97 14.82 12.72
CA ALA A 290 33.97 15.19 13.70
C ALA A 290 34.09 14.19 14.85
N MET A 291 33.14 13.28 15.07
CA MET A 291 33.28 12.14 15.99
C MET A 291 33.97 10.91 15.38
N ASP A 292 34.48 11.00 14.15
CA ASP A 292 34.97 9.88 13.35
C ASP A 292 33.89 8.81 13.06
N ALA A 293 32.63 9.24 12.99
CA ALA A 293 31.47 8.39 12.76
C ALA A 293 30.78 8.73 11.43
N GLN A 294 30.05 7.77 10.86
CA GLN A 294 29.19 8.04 9.70
C GLN A 294 27.76 8.40 10.15
N PRO A 295 27.12 9.38 9.49
CA PRO A 295 25.72 9.66 9.74
C PRO A 295 24.84 8.53 9.19
N LEU A 296 23.84 8.13 9.98
CA LEU A 296 22.65 7.43 9.52
C LEU A 296 21.51 8.46 9.60
N MET A 297 21.04 8.88 8.43
CA MET A 297 20.07 9.96 8.28
C MET A 297 18.65 9.38 8.28
N ASP A 298 17.83 9.69 9.27
CA ASP A 298 16.40 9.41 9.23
C ASP A 298 15.67 10.59 8.56
N LEU A 299 15.00 10.29 7.44
CA LEU A 299 14.21 11.22 6.64
C LEU A 299 12.92 11.59 7.39
N SER A 300 13.04 12.45 8.41
CA SER A 300 11.96 12.93 9.28
C SER A 300 12.31 14.30 9.87
N TYR A 301 11.47 14.91 10.70
CA TYR A 301 10.02 14.83 10.65
C TYR A 301 9.52 15.81 9.58
N MET A 302 8.23 15.80 9.26
CA MET A 302 7.69 16.58 8.16
C MET A 302 8.02 18.08 8.29
N PRO A 303 8.68 18.71 7.30
CA PRO A 303 8.95 20.13 7.36
C PRO A 303 7.64 20.93 7.29
N PRO A 304 7.53 22.07 8.00
CA PRO A 304 6.32 22.90 8.01
C PRO A 304 5.85 23.34 6.62
N ALA A 305 6.76 23.45 5.64
CA ALA A 305 6.44 23.82 4.27
C ALA A 305 5.68 22.71 3.49
N LEU A 306 5.87 21.43 3.85
CA LEU A 306 5.33 20.30 3.10
C LEU A 306 4.16 19.59 3.79
N THR A 307 3.94 19.80 5.09
CA THR A 307 2.88 19.11 5.84
C THR A 307 1.48 19.31 5.25
N ALA A 308 0.65 18.25 5.30
CA ALA A 308 -0.76 18.30 4.96
C ALA A 308 -1.61 19.11 5.97
N ARG A 309 -1.07 19.43 7.15
CA ARG A 309 -1.79 20.13 8.23
C ARG A 309 -1.03 21.36 8.76
N PRO A 310 -0.77 22.38 7.91
CA PRO A 310 0.04 23.53 8.31
C PRO A 310 -0.61 24.27 9.49
N GLY A 311 0.19 24.55 10.52
CA GLY A 311 -0.24 25.28 11.73
C GLY A 311 -1.06 24.47 12.73
N ALA A 312 -1.32 23.18 12.48
CA ALA A 312 -1.97 22.29 13.43
C ALA A 312 -0.97 21.71 14.44
N GLU A 313 -1.47 21.30 15.61
CA GLU A 313 -0.70 20.44 16.53
C GLU A 313 -0.35 19.11 15.84
N GLY A 314 0.91 18.70 15.95
CA GLY A 314 1.44 17.51 15.26
C GLY A 314 1.55 17.65 13.74
N ALA A 315 1.65 18.87 13.21
CA ALA A 315 1.89 19.10 11.78
C ALA A 315 3.19 18.45 11.30
N ASN A 316 4.23 18.42 12.13
CA ASN A 316 5.52 17.81 11.83
C ASN A 316 5.45 16.27 11.81
N VAL A 317 4.47 15.66 12.44
CA VAL A 317 4.27 14.19 12.41
C VAL A 317 3.14 13.77 11.46
N SER A 318 2.67 14.69 10.61
CA SER A 318 1.63 14.43 9.62
C SER A 318 2.24 14.13 8.23
N PRO A 319 1.51 13.42 7.35
CA PRO A 319 1.94 13.19 5.96
C PRO A 319 2.20 14.49 5.18
N PRO A 320 2.96 14.42 4.07
CA PRO A 320 3.12 15.56 3.18
C PRO A 320 1.79 15.86 2.47
N ARG A 321 1.58 17.12 2.11
CA ARG A 321 0.43 17.56 1.31
C ARG A 321 0.49 17.02 -0.12
N ILE A 322 1.69 16.93 -0.68
CA ILE A 322 1.96 16.47 -2.05
C ILE A 322 3.19 15.57 -1.99
N TYR A 323 3.02 14.27 -2.26
CA TYR A 323 4.12 13.28 -2.16
C TYR A 323 5.24 13.53 -3.17
N ASP A 324 4.95 14.07 -4.36
CA ASP A 324 5.99 14.43 -5.33
C ASP A 324 6.94 15.53 -4.80
N GLN A 325 6.44 16.43 -3.93
CA GLN A 325 7.28 17.44 -3.30
C GLN A 325 8.17 16.84 -2.19
N TRP A 326 7.68 15.80 -1.52
CA TRP A 326 8.48 15.01 -0.59
C TRP A 326 9.57 14.21 -1.34
N GLU A 327 9.23 13.53 -2.43
CA GLU A 327 10.18 12.83 -3.32
C GLU A 327 11.30 13.78 -3.76
N GLN A 328 10.95 14.97 -4.24
CA GLN A 328 11.93 15.97 -4.65
C GLN A 328 12.81 16.48 -3.49
N LEU A 329 12.25 16.67 -2.28
CA LEU A 329 13.05 16.98 -1.10
C LEU A 329 14.07 15.87 -0.78
N VAL A 330 13.65 14.60 -0.85
CA VAL A 330 14.54 13.47 -0.60
C VAL A 330 15.66 13.43 -1.64
N TYR A 331 15.33 13.55 -2.93
CA TYR A 331 16.30 13.64 -4.02
C TYR A 331 17.32 14.74 -3.78
N ASP A 332 16.86 15.97 -3.50
CA ASP A 332 17.75 17.11 -3.31
C ASP A 332 18.61 16.99 -2.06
N THR A 333 18.11 16.35 -1.00
CA THR A 333 18.88 16.05 0.22
C THR A 333 20.02 15.08 -0.07
N VAL A 334 19.74 13.96 -0.75
CA VAL A 334 20.76 12.97 -1.11
C VAL A 334 21.75 13.55 -2.10
N TYR A 335 21.28 14.30 -3.11
CA TYR A 335 22.12 14.98 -4.09
C TYR A 335 23.06 15.97 -3.41
N HIS A 336 22.55 16.79 -2.49
CA HIS A 336 23.34 17.75 -1.74
C HIS A 336 24.50 17.07 -0.98
N TYR A 337 24.22 16.03 -0.19
CA TYR A 337 25.26 15.38 0.61
C TYR A 337 26.22 14.53 -0.21
N ASN A 338 25.72 13.73 -1.16
CA ASN A 338 26.54 12.73 -1.84
C ASN A 338 27.17 13.23 -3.14
N ILE A 339 26.56 14.19 -3.82
CA ILE A 339 27.06 14.72 -5.09
C ILE A 339 27.74 16.08 -4.89
N GLU A 340 27.05 17.05 -4.27
CA GLU A 340 27.60 18.40 -4.11
C GLU A 340 28.71 18.42 -3.04
N GLN A 341 28.43 17.89 -1.85
CA GLN A 341 29.37 17.87 -0.74
C GLN A 341 30.31 16.65 -0.74
N ARG A 342 30.01 15.61 -1.55
CA ARG A 342 30.81 14.39 -1.68
C ARG A 342 31.07 13.66 -0.35
N ARG A 343 30.12 13.72 0.59
CA ARG A 343 30.24 13.09 1.91
C ARG A 343 30.06 11.56 1.88
N GLY A 344 29.36 11.04 0.88
CA GLY A 344 29.21 9.59 0.68
C GLY A 344 28.43 8.89 1.79
N ILE A 345 27.40 9.57 2.32
CA ILE A 345 26.44 9.03 3.30
C ILE A 345 25.76 7.79 2.71
N GLN A 346 25.91 6.67 3.42
CA GLN A 346 25.45 5.35 2.95
C GLN A 346 24.09 4.95 3.48
N TYR A 347 23.68 5.47 4.64
CA TYR A 347 22.54 4.97 5.37
C TYR A 347 21.46 6.05 5.49
N TRP A 348 20.30 5.74 4.92
CA TRP A 348 19.11 6.58 4.89
C TRP A 348 17.93 5.74 5.38
N GLU A 349 17.29 6.18 6.45
CA GLU A 349 16.12 5.55 7.05
C GLU A 349 14.88 6.38 6.71
N VAL A 350 13.76 5.72 6.42
CA VAL A 350 12.51 6.41 6.09
C VAL A 350 11.61 6.43 7.32
N TRP A 351 11.53 7.61 7.93
CA TRP A 351 10.69 7.92 9.09
C TRP A 351 11.06 7.17 10.38
N ASN A 352 10.51 7.64 11.48
CA ASN A 352 10.65 7.04 12.80
C ASN A 352 9.29 6.50 13.31
N GLU A 353 9.24 5.19 13.56
CA GLU A 353 8.13 4.50 14.23
C GLU A 353 6.72 4.86 13.71
N PRO A 354 6.43 4.73 12.40
CA PRO A 354 5.16 5.15 11.79
C PRO A 354 3.93 4.39 12.34
N ASN A 355 4.14 3.31 13.09
CA ASN A 355 3.10 2.56 13.77
C ASN A 355 2.66 3.17 15.11
N ILE A 356 3.33 4.22 15.60
CA ILE A 356 3.00 4.92 16.85
C ILE A 356 2.32 6.25 16.52
N THR A 357 1.10 6.43 17.04
CA THR A 357 0.25 7.59 16.72
C THR A 357 0.81 8.93 17.18
N ASP A 358 1.72 8.94 18.15
CA ASP A 358 2.33 10.20 18.64
C ASP A 358 3.40 10.75 17.68
N VAL A 359 3.91 9.91 16.77
CA VAL A 359 4.99 10.23 15.83
C VAL A 359 4.59 10.03 14.36
N TRP A 360 3.37 9.56 14.09
CA TRP A 360 2.77 9.52 12.77
C TRP A 360 1.24 9.67 12.83
N HIS A 361 0.74 10.75 12.24
CA HIS A 361 -0.69 11.07 12.15
C HIS A 361 -1.35 10.61 10.84
N GLY A 362 -0.58 9.98 9.95
CA GLY A 362 -1.10 9.37 8.73
C GLY A 362 -1.64 7.97 8.94
N THR A 363 -2.20 7.40 7.87
CA THR A 363 -2.52 5.97 7.81
C THR A 363 -1.26 5.14 7.51
N GLN A 364 -1.35 3.82 7.64
CA GLN A 364 -0.31 2.91 7.17
C GLN A 364 -0.06 3.06 5.65
N GLN A 365 -1.11 3.33 4.87
CA GLN A 365 -1.00 3.57 3.44
C GLN A 365 -0.26 4.89 3.15
N ASP A 366 -0.51 5.94 3.93
CA ASP A 366 0.24 7.20 3.81
C ASP A 366 1.73 6.97 4.06
N TYR A 367 2.08 6.10 5.01
CA TYR A 367 3.48 5.73 5.25
C TYR A 367 4.08 4.98 4.06
N TYR A 368 3.34 4.06 3.44
CA TYR A 368 3.81 3.37 2.22
C TYR A 368 4.01 4.34 1.05
N LEU A 369 3.13 5.32 0.88
CA LEU A 369 3.31 6.37 -0.12
C LEU A 369 4.54 7.25 0.18
N LEU A 370 4.78 7.57 1.45
CA LEU A 370 5.98 8.30 1.89
C LEU A 370 7.24 7.48 1.59
N TYR A 371 7.20 6.18 1.87
CA TYR A 371 8.28 5.24 1.61
C TYR A 371 8.61 5.13 0.13
N ASP A 372 7.61 4.89 -0.71
CA ASP A 372 7.78 4.81 -2.16
C ASP A 372 8.31 6.12 -2.76
N ALA A 373 7.81 7.26 -2.29
CA ALA A 373 8.32 8.57 -2.69
C ALA A 373 9.77 8.79 -2.26
N SER A 374 10.15 8.34 -1.06
CA SER A 374 11.53 8.41 -0.57
C SER A 374 12.48 7.48 -1.33
N GLN A 375 11.98 6.37 -1.88
CA GLN A 375 12.78 5.43 -2.66
C GLN A 375 13.06 5.96 -4.09
N ARG A 376 12.12 6.72 -4.67
CA ARG A 376 12.26 7.28 -6.02
C ARG A 376 13.17 8.50 -6.07
N GLY A 377 13.15 9.32 -5.02
CA GLY A 377 14.09 10.43 -4.82
C GLY A 377 15.48 9.93 -4.45
#